data_AF-A0A6V7X8Y9-F1
#
_entry.id   AF-A0A6V7X8Y9-F1
#
_cell.length_a   1.000
_cell.length_b   1.000
_cell.length_c   1.000
_cell.angle_alpha   90.00
_cell.angle_beta   90.00
_cell.angle_gamma   90.00
#
_symmetry.space_group_name_H-M   'P 1'
#
loop_
_entity.id
_entity.type
_entity.pdbx_description
1 polymer ?
#
loop_
_entity_poly.entity_id
_entity_poly.type
_entity_poly.pdbx_seq_one_letter_code
_entity_poly.pdbx_strand_id
1 'polypeptide(L)'
;MSEGSTNSDFDLVQNWLNQNNINNDFDIITKLTNLLIEFKEEKDKNAKLEGQMNEMSVSYEKKIGELTNKLERMSKNCNRAHFVQIKNKWCEINDYCCVNKCLNEINTNNIKCIKGNGFVKLIDDENCKYINCLEGKGFNKYVEVYIENNFSKQEEDCINYSLFYFEIKVKREGDNPAYNWITIGLENINKAVINLLPVYGIIENERCEVFKLEDFCWNDEDIFGCGLVYPPTDKSPKKLPYIFFTQNGNQIGKAVLLKDNYDTYELVIWLRCCSVEANFGNDLETKPFCYDITKHFVIKEFYEDSDVD
;
A
#
# COMPACT_ATOMS: atom_id res chain seq x y z
N MET A 1 -27.55 25.34 32.72
CA MET A 1 -28.20 26.33 33.60
C MET A 1 -28.75 27.40 32.67
N SER A 2 -30.05 27.34 32.35
CA SER A 2 -30.69 28.39 31.55
C SER A 2 -31.06 29.53 32.48
N GLU A 3 -30.31 30.62 32.43
CA GLU A 3 -30.69 31.87 33.09
C GLU A 3 -31.91 32.43 32.35
N GLY A 4 -33.09 32.12 32.86
CA GLY A 4 -34.33 32.72 32.40
C GLY A 4 -34.35 34.17 32.83
N SER A 5 -33.89 35.08 31.96
CA SER A 5 -34.13 36.51 32.08
C SER A 5 -35.63 36.76 31.94
N THR A 6 -36.32 36.81 33.07
CA THR A 6 -37.76 37.10 33.16
C THR A 6 -38.04 38.49 32.60
N ASN A 7 -39.16 38.64 31.87
CA ASN A 7 -39.68 39.92 31.36
C ASN A 7 -39.97 40.98 32.46
N SER A 8 -39.59 40.74 33.73
CA SER A 8 -39.88 41.59 34.88
C SER A 8 -39.31 43.01 34.75
N ASP A 9 -38.12 43.14 34.18
CA ASP A 9 -37.40 44.42 34.21
C ASP A 9 -37.96 45.41 33.17
N PHE A 10 -38.53 44.90 32.08
CA PHE A 10 -39.17 45.72 31.05
C PHE A 10 -40.53 46.26 31.51
N ASP A 11 -41.34 45.39 32.14
CA ASP A 11 -42.64 45.78 32.70
C ASP A 11 -42.46 46.80 33.84
N LEU A 12 -41.35 46.72 34.59
CA LEU A 12 -40.98 47.70 35.60
C LEU A 12 -40.61 49.06 35.00
N VAL A 13 -39.85 49.11 33.91
CA VAL A 13 -39.51 50.38 33.23
C VAL A 13 -40.74 51.03 32.62
N GLN A 14 -41.64 50.26 31.99
CA GLN A 14 -42.90 50.79 31.46
C GLN A 14 -43.82 51.32 32.56
N ASN A 15 -43.97 50.59 33.66
CA ASN A 15 -44.74 51.06 34.81
C ASN A 15 -44.14 52.32 35.43
N TRP A 16 -42.81 52.41 35.51
CA TRP A 16 -42.11 53.59 36.03
C TRP A 16 -42.33 54.83 35.15
N LEU A 17 -42.30 54.68 33.82
CA LEU A 17 -42.58 55.78 32.89
C LEU A 17 -44.03 56.27 33.00
N ASN A 18 -44.99 55.35 33.16
CA ASN A 18 -46.41 55.68 33.30
C ASN A 18 -46.75 56.36 34.64
N GLN A 19 -45.98 56.07 35.70
CA GLN A 19 -46.22 56.64 37.04
C GLN A 19 -45.67 58.05 37.24
N ASN A 20 -44.66 58.49 36.47
CA ASN A 20 -43.90 59.71 36.79
C ASN A 20 -44.37 61.01 36.09
N ASN A 21 -45.52 61.03 35.38
CA ASN A 21 -46.21 62.24 34.91
C ASN A 21 -45.29 63.37 34.35
N ILE A 22 -44.34 62.99 33.50
CA ILE A 22 -43.37 63.89 32.86
C ILE A 22 -44.08 64.60 31.69
N ASN A 23 -45.01 65.51 31.97
CA ASN A 23 -45.84 66.17 30.95
C ASN A 23 -45.14 67.31 30.19
N ASN A 24 -43.85 67.59 30.45
CA ASN A 24 -43.15 68.72 29.84
C ASN A 24 -42.14 68.35 28.74
N ASP A 25 -41.98 67.07 28.40
CA ASP A 25 -40.99 66.68 27.37
C ASP A 25 -41.50 65.55 26.46
N PHE A 26 -42.53 65.87 25.68
CA PHE A 26 -43.17 64.97 24.71
C PHE A 26 -42.16 64.36 23.71
N ASP A 27 -41.07 65.08 23.42
CA ASP A 27 -39.99 64.62 22.53
C ASP A 27 -39.17 63.48 23.15
N ILE A 28 -38.92 63.53 24.47
CA ILE A 28 -38.24 62.46 25.22
C ILE A 28 -39.10 61.19 25.27
N ILE A 29 -40.40 61.33 25.54
CA ILE A 29 -41.33 60.18 25.59
C ILE A 29 -41.39 59.47 24.23
N THR A 30 -41.45 60.24 23.14
CA THR A 30 -41.47 59.72 21.77
C THR A 30 -40.18 58.96 21.45
N LYS A 31 -39.01 59.54 21.78
CA LYS A 31 -37.70 58.88 21.60
C LYS A 31 -37.58 57.58 22.39
N LEU A 32 -38.01 57.57 23.65
CA LEU A 32 -38.02 56.36 24.49
C LEU A 32 -38.92 55.27 23.93
N THR A 33 -40.10 55.64 23.41
CA THR A 33 -41.04 54.68 22.83
C THR A 33 -40.47 54.06 21.55
N ASN A 34 -39.84 54.85 20.69
CA ASN A 34 -39.16 54.32 19.49
C ASN A 34 -38.00 53.38 19.85
N LEU A 35 -37.17 53.75 20.83
CA LEU A 35 -36.09 52.87 21.32
C LEU A 35 -36.61 51.55 21.88
N LEU A 36 -37.75 51.56 22.58
CA LEU A 36 -38.40 50.35 23.08
C LEU A 36 -38.90 49.45 21.95
N ILE A 37 -39.42 50.04 20.87
CA ILE A 37 -39.84 49.30 19.67
C ILE A 37 -38.62 48.66 18.99
N GLU A 38 -37.55 49.44 18.74
CA GLU A 38 -36.30 48.94 18.14
C GLU A 38 -35.67 47.82 18.99
N PHE A 39 -35.66 47.97 20.32
CA PHE A 39 -35.15 46.95 21.23
C PHE A 39 -35.96 45.65 21.14
N LYS A 40 -37.29 45.76 21.05
CA LYS A 40 -38.17 44.59 20.90
C LYS A 40 -37.95 43.89 19.57
N GLU A 41 -37.81 44.64 18.48
CA GLU A 41 -37.50 44.10 17.16
C GLU A 41 -36.14 43.38 17.12
N GLU A 42 -35.09 43.96 17.72
CA GLU A 42 -33.78 43.30 17.82
C GLU A 42 -33.81 42.05 18.71
N LYS A 43 -34.57 42.08 19.81
CA LYS A 43 -34.76 40.89 20.66
C LYS A 43 -35.43 39.74 19.88
N ASP A 44 -36.44 40.05 19.07
CA ASP A 44 -37.13 39.07 18.24
C ASP A 44 -36.22 38.54 17.11
N LYS A 45 -35.39 39.39 16.50
CA LYS A 45 -34.37 38.96 15.52
C LYS A 45 -33.32 38.04 16.15
N ASN A 46 -32.82 38.38 17.33
CA ASN A 46 -31.85 37.55 18.05
C ASN A 46 -32.43 36.18 18.41
N ALA A 47 -33.67 36.13 18.91
CA ALA A 47 -34.35 34.87 19.18
C ALA A 47 -34.52 34.00 17.90
N LYS A 48 -34.81 34.63 16.76
CA LYS A 48 -34.87 33.93 15.47
C LYS A 48 -33.50 33.40 15.01
N LEU A 49 -32.44 34.18 15.18
CA LEU A 49 -31.07 33.77 14.85
C LEU A 49 -30.59 32.62 15.74
N GLU A 50 -30.86 32.66 17.04
CA GLU A 50 -30.58 31.56 17.96
C GLU A 50 -31.31 30.27 17.55
N GLY A 51 -32.59 30.40 17.14
CA GLY A 51 -33.36 29.28 16.57
C GLY A 51 -32.68 28.67 15.33
N GLN A 52 -32.26 29.51 14.39
CA GLN A 52 -31.55 29.07 13.17
C GLN A 52 -30.19 28.43 13.49
N MET A 53 -29.44 28.97 14.45
CA MET A 53 -28.17 28.38 14.89
C MET A 53 -28.37 27.01 15.53
N ASN A 54 -29.40 26.83 16.36
CA ASN A 54 -29.72 25.55 16.98
C ASN A 54 -30.13 24.50 15.93
N GLU A 55 -30.99 24.86 14.98
CA GLU A 55 -31.36 23.98 13.87
C GLU A 55 -30.14 23.59 13.02
N MET A 56 -29.24 24.54 12.76
CA MET A 56 -28.01 24.29 12.02
C MET A 56 -27.04 23.38 12.80
N SER A 57 -26.91 23.56 14.12
CA SER A 57 -26.10 22.69 14.99
C SER A 57 -26.60 21.25 14.95
N VAL A 58 -27.91 21.05 15.11
CA VAL A 58 -28.54 19.71 15.03
C VAL A 58 -28.32 19.09 13.65
N SER A 59 -28.41 19.87 12.57
CA SER A 59 -28.12 19.41 11.20
C SER A 59 -26.66 18.96 11.03
N TYR A 60 -25.70 19.71 11.60
CA TYR A 60 -24.28 19.35 11.54
C TYR A 60 -23.95 18.12 12.37
N GLU A 61 -24.47 18.00 13.59
CA GLU A 61 -24.29 16.82 14.44
C GLU A 61 -24.81 15.56 13.75
N LYS A 62 -25.97 15.65 13.09
CA LYS A 62 -26.52 14.56 12.28
C LYS A 62 -25.57 14.16 11.15
N LYS A 63 -25.05 15.13 10.38
CA LYS A 63 -24.09 14.87 9.28
C LYS A 63 -22.78 14.26 9.78
N ILE A 64 -22.27 14.72 10.93
CA ILE A 64 -21.07 14.15 11.56
C ILE A 64 -21.34 12.69 11.94
N GLY A 65 -22.48 12.39 12.57
CA GLY A 65 -22.88 11.02 12.89
C GLY A 65 -22.99 10.13 11.66
N GLU A 66 -23.58 10.62 10.57
CA GLU A 66 -23.68 9.90 9.29
C GLU A 66 -22.30 9.61 8.67
N LEU A 67 -21.40 10.59 8.67
CA LEU A 67 -20.04 10.44 8.14
C LEU A 67 -19.19 9.49 8.99
N THR A 68 -19.27 9.58 10.32
CA THR A 68 -18.58 8.67 11.24
C THR A 68 -19.05 7.23 11.03
N ASN A 69 -20.37 7.00 10.95
CA ASN A 69 -20.93 5.68 10.65
C ASN A 69 -20.48 5.16 9.28
N LYS A 70 -20.40 6.04 8.27
CA LYS A 70 -19.91 5.66 6.94
C LYS A 70 -18.43 5.29 6.97
N LEU A 71 -17.61 6.05 7.68
CA LEU A 71 -16.19 5.79 7.86
C LEU A 71 -15.95 4.46 8.60
N GLU A 72 -16.71 4.19 9.66
CA GLU A 72 -16.65 2.92 10.39
C GLU A 72 -17.05 1.74 9.51
N ARG A 73 -18.13 1.85 8.72
CA ARG A 73 -18.51 0.80 7.76
C ARG A 73 -17.44 0.59 6.71
N MET A 74 -16.85 1.66 6.18
CA MET A 74 -15.74 1.57 5.23
C MET A 74 -14.53 0.90 5.86
N SER A 75 -14.19 1.25 7.11
CA SER A 75 -13.08 0.64 7.85
C SER A 75 -13.32 -0.86 8.12
N LYS A 76 -14.55 -1.25 8.47
CA LYS A 76 -14.92 -2.65 8.72
C LYS A 76 -14.92 -3.49 7.44
N ASN A 77 -15.18 -2.88 6.29
CA ASN A 77 -15.18 -3.54 4.99
C ASN A 77 -13.84 -3.42 4.26
N CYS A 78 -12.85 -2.77 4.86
CA CYS A 78 -11.55 -2.56 4.27
C CYS A 78 -10.64 -3.70 4.67
N ASN A 79 -10.69 -4.80 3.92
CA ASN A 79 -9.70 -5.87 4.01
C ASN A 79 -8.37 -5.32 3.48
N ARG A 80 -7.65 -4.54 4.28
CA ARG A 80 -6.27 -4.17 3.99
C ARG A 80 -5.38 -5.35 4.34
N ALA A 81 -4.40 -5.59 3.50
CA ALA A 81 -3.35 -6.54 3.86
C ALA A 81 -2.37 -5.85 4.83
N HIS A 82 -2.04 -6.54 5.90
CA HIS A 82 -1.01 -6.12 6.84
C HIS A 82 0.34 -6.56 6.31
N PHE A 83 1.25 -5.61 6.09
CA PHE A 83 2.60 -5.94 5.65
C PHE A 83 3.35 -6.69 6.75
N VAL A 84 3.88 -7.86 6.41
CA VAL A 84 4.69 -8.68 7.29
C VAL A 84 6.15 -8.52 6.87
N GLN A 85 6.91 -7.83 7.72
CA GLN A 85 8.33 -7.59 7.47
C GLN A 85 9.13 -8.86 7.77
N ILE A 86 9.83 -9.38 6.76
CA ILE A 86 10.81 -10.45 6.91
C ILE A 86 12.17 -9.89 6.51
N LYS A 87 13.10 -9.85 7.46
CA LYS A 87 14.47 -9.46 7.14
C LYS A 87 15.10 -10.50 6.22
N ASN A 88 15.71 -10.04 5.14
CA ASN A 88 16.22 -10.93 4.12
C ASN A 88 17.52 -10.47 3.48
N LYS A 89 18.15 -11.42 2.78
CA LYS A 89 19.35 -11.23 2.00
C LYS A 89 19.47 -12.31 0.94
N TRP A 90 20.29 -12.07 -0.08
CA TRP A 90 20.70 -13.11 -1.01
C TRP A 90 21.54 -14.18 -0.29
N CYS A 91 21.23 -15.46 -0.50
CA CYS A 91 21.87 -16.55 0.26
C CYS A 91 22.49 -17.64 -0.63
N GLU A 92 21.84 -17.98 -1.75
CA GLU A 92 22.20 -19.13 -2.56
C GLU A 92 22.19 -18.76 -4.04
N ILE A 93 23.18 -19.28 -4.76
CA ILE A 93 23.27 -19.22 -6.22
C ILE A 93 23.19 -20.65 -6.73
N ASN A 94 22.15 -20.96 -7.49
CA ASN A 94 22.09 -22.19 -8.26
C ASN A 94 22.62 -21.90 -9.68
N ASP A 95 23.90 -22.20 -9.88
CA ASP A 95 24.55 -22.15 -11.20
C ASP A 95 25.11 -23.53 -11.55
N TYR A 96 24.56 -24.12 -12.62
CA TYR A 96 25.03 -25.39 -13.17
C TYR A 96 26.46 -25.32 -13.74
N CYS A 97 27.06 -24.13 -13.89
CA CYS A 97 28.31 -23.95 -14.61
C CYS A 97 29.53 -23.68 -13.74
N CYS A 98 29.45 -22.69 -12.86
CA CYS A 98 30.61 -22.16 -12.15
C CYS A 98 30.58 -22.47 -10.64
N VAL A 99 30.02 -23.63 -10.25
CA VAL A 99 30.18 -24.20 -8.89
C VAL A 99 31.64 -24.05 -8.45
N ASN A 100 31.89 -23.67 -7.19
CA ASN A 100 33.18 -23.26 -6.56
C ASN A 100 34.52 -23.75 -7.17
N LYS A 101 34.55 -24.92 -7.80
CA LYS A 101 35.68 -25.47 -8.57
C LYS A 101 36.00 -24.74 -9.88
N CYS A 102 35.11 -23.89 -10.37
CA CYS A 102 35.26 -23.19 -11.65
C CYS A 102 35.61 -21.70 -11.52
N LEU A 103 35.81 -21.19 -10.30
CA LEU A 103 36.28 -19.82 -10.05
C LEU A 103 37.76 -19.86 -9.70
N ASN A 104 38.56 -19.05 -10.37
CA ASN A 104 40.01 -19.06 -10.21
C ASN A 104 40.50 -18.45 -8.88
N GLU A 105 39.76 -17.50 -8.29
CA GLU A 105 40.16 -16.75 -7.10
C GLU A 105 38.94 -16.25 -6.30
N ILE A 106 38.25 -17.14 -5.57
CA ILE A 106 36.95 -16.91 -4.90
C ILE A 106 36.90 -15.65 -3.99
N ASN A 107 38.04 -15.08 -3.59
CA ASN A 107 38.13 -13.95 -2.66
C ASN A 107 38.72 -12.66 -3.26
N THR A 108 38.81 -12.51 -4.58
CA THR A 108 39.31 -11.26 -5.19
C THR A 108 38.21 -10.48 -5.91
N ASN A 109 38.47 -9.21 -6.19
CA ASN A 109 37.56 -8.40 -7.01
C ASN A 109 37.60 -8.81 -8.50
N ASN A 110 38.59 -9.62 -8.90
CA ASN A 110 38.84 -10.03 -10.28
C ASN A 110 38.50 -11.52 -10.52
N ILE A 111 37.50 -12.05 -9.81
CA ILE A 111 36.99 -13.41 -10.02
C ILE A 111 36.62 -13.59 -11.49
N LYS A 112 37.08 -14.70 -12.08
CA LYS A 112 36.70 -15.12 -13.43
C LYS A 112 36.27 -16.58 -13.37
N CYS A 113 35.26 -16.93 -14.15
CA CYS A 113 34.99 -18.34 -14.40
C CYS A 113 36.13 -18.89 -15.28
N ILE A 114 36.75 -20.00 -14.87
CA ILE A 114 37.87 -20.67 -15.55
C ILE A 114 37.49 -21.03 -17.00
N LYS A 115 36.21 -21.39 -17.21
CA LYS A 115 35.64 -21.67 -18.53
C LYS A 115 35.24 -20.42 -19.32
N GLY A 116 35.42 -19.22 -18.77
CA GLY A 116 35.08 -17.95 -19.42
C GLY A 116 33.59 -17.61 -19.49
N ASN A 117 32.70 -18.39 -18.86
CA ASN A 117 31.25 -18.12 -18.86
C ASN A 117 30.88 -16.94 -17.95
N GLY A 118 29.74 -16.31 -18.26
CA GLY A 118 29.15 -15.30 -17.39
C GLY A 118 28.58 -15.94 -16.12
N PHE A 119 28.63 -15.22 -15.02
CA PHE A 119 28.22 -15.70 -13.69
C PHE A 119 27.72 -14.56 -12.81
N VAL A 120 27.10 -14.90 -11.68
CA VAL A 120 26.64 -13.95 -10.67
C VAL A 120 27.57 -13.95 -9.47
N LYS A 121 27.81 -12.77 -8.89
CA LYS A 121 28.49 -12.57 -7.62
C LYS A 121 27.56 -11.84 -6.65
N LEU A 122 27.33 -12.42 -5.47
CA LEU A 122 26.71 -11.71 -4.35
C LEU A 122 27.75 -10.72 -3.79
N ILE A 123 27.40 -9.43 -3.77
CA ILE A 123 28.29 -8.36 -3.32
C ILE A 123 28.09 -8.10 -1.83
N ASP A 124 26.84 -8.02 -1.41
CA ASP A 124 26.39 -7.91 -0.04
C ASP A 124 24.99 -8.53 0.08
N ASP A 125 24.32 -8.25 1.19
CA ASP A 125 23.00 -8.80 1.49
C ASP A 125 21.93 -8.45 0.44
N GLU A 126 22.01 -7.29 -0.20
CA GLU A 126 21.00 -6.78 -1.13
C GLU A 126 21.49 -6.67 -2.58
N ASN A 127 22.80 -6.63 -2.80
CA ASN A 127 23.39 -6.40 -4.11
C ASN A 127 23.92 -7.68 -4.74
N CYS A 128 23.49 -7.92 -5.97
CA CYS A 128 23.87 -9.05 -6.78
C CYS A 128 24.38 -8.53 -8.13
N LYS A 129 25.62 -8.87 -8.48
CA LYS A 129 26.28 -8.38 -9.70
C LYS A 129 26.45 -9.49 -10.72
N TYR A 130 26.03 -9.25 -11.95
CA TYR A 130 26.35 -10.13 -13.07
C TYR A 130 27.70 -9.75 -13.69
N ILE A 131 28.53 -10.75 -13.93
CA ILE A 131 29.82 -10.61 -14.62
C ILE A 131 29.71 -11.31 -15.96
N ASN A 132 29.80 -10.55 -17.05
CA ASN A 132 29.72 -11.08 -18.41
C ASN A 132 30.83 -12.08 -18.73
N CYS A 133 30.55 -12.97 -19.67
CA CYS A 133 31.50 -13.91 -20.22
C CYS A 133 32.67 -13.20 -20.90
N LEU A 134 33.82 -13.85 -20.92
CA LEU A 134 34.98 -13.38 -21.68
C LEU A 134 34.77 -13.63 -23.18
N GLU A 135 34.95 -12.59 -23.99
CA GLU A 135 34.77 -12.65 -25.44
C GLU A 135 35.57 -13.82 -26.05
N GLY A 136 34.88 -14.63 -26.87
CA GLY A 136 35.47 -15.78 -27.55
C GLY A 136 35.82 -16.99 -26.66
N LYS A 137 35.52 -16.95 -25.35
CA LYS A 137 35.88 -18.02 -24.41
C LYS A 137 34.69 -18.72 -23.76
N GLY A 138 33.53 -18.08 -23.70
CA GLY A 138 32.33 -18.64 -23.08
C GLY A 138 31.07 -17.93 -23.53
N PHE A 139 29.99 -18.11 -22.76
CA PHE A 139 28.71 -17.46 -22.99
C PHE A 139 28.06 -17.01 -21.69
N ASN A 140 27.19 -16.00 -21.78
CA ASN A 140 26.38 -15.54 -20.65
C ASN A 140 25.27 -16.55 -20.36
N LYS A 141 25.29 -17.10 -19.14
CA LYS A 141 24.34 -18.10 -18.65
C LYS A 141 23.23 -17.47 -17.82
N TYR A 142 22.11 -18.19 -17.75
CA TYR A 142 21.09 -17.97 -16.73
C TYR A 142 21.63 -18.45 -15.38
N VAL A 143 21.41 -17.64 -14.37
CA VAL A 143 21.82 -17.94 -13.00
C VAL A 143 20.63 -17.69 -12.09
N GLU A 144 20.32 -18.67 -11.26
CA GLU A 144 19.29 -18.61 -10.23
C GLU A 144 19.88 -18.06 -8.94
N VAL A 145 19.17 -17.13 -8.32
CA VAL A 145 19.54 -16.56 -7.03
C VAL A 145 18.34 -16.61 -6.09
N TYR A 146 18.58 -17.11 -4.88
CA TYR A 146 17.58 -17.30 -3.84
C TYR A 146 17.88 -16.42 -2.61
N ILE A 147 16.84 -16.20 -1.81
CA ILE A 147 16.90 -15.45 -0.57
C ILE A 147 17.01 -16.37 0.65
N GLU A 148 17.51 -15.87 1.77
CA GLU A 148 17.71 -16.66 3.00
C GLU A 148 16.40 -17.13 3.63
N ASN A 149 15.41 -16.24 3.73
CA ASN A 149 14.19 -16.50 4.47
C ASN A 149 12.97 -16.57 3.55
N ASN A 150 12.22 -17.66 3.61
CA ASN A 150 11.02 -17.83 2.81
C ASN A 150 9.84 -16.98 3.33
N PHE A 151 8.88 -16.72 2.45
CA PHE A 151 7.58 -16.16 2.82
C PHE A 151 6.70 -17.30 3.33
N SER A 152 6.65 -17.44 4.64
CA SER A 152 5.82 -18.43 5.31
C SER A 152 4.49 -17.82 5.76
N LYS A 153 3.43 -18.57 5.51
CA LYS A 153 2.11 -18.34 6.09
C LYS A 153 2.25 -18.27 7.61
N GLN A 154 1.65 -17.27 8.22
CA GLN A 154 1.69 -17.09 9.66
C GLN A 154 0.84 -18.19 10.33
N GLU A 155 1.42 -18.91 11.30
CA GLU A 155 0.75 -20.00 12.03
C GLU A 155 -0.19 -19.50 13.13
N GLU A 156 0.06 -18.29 13.66
CA GLU A 156 -0.80 -17.66 14.67
C GLU A 156 -2.12 -17.20 14.04
N ASP A 157 -3.21 -17.29 14.82
CA ASP A 157 -4.59 -16.87 14.53
C ASP A 157 -4.66 -15.46 13.87
N CYS A 158 -4.33 -15.41 12.59
CA CYS A 158 -4.15 -14.15 11.88
C CYS A 158 -5.52 -13.75 11.34
N ILE A 159 -6.17 -12.85 12.07
CA ILE A 159 -7.49 -12.32 11.72
C ILE A 159 -7.49 -11.45 10.45
N ASN A 160 -6.30 -11.05 9.96
CA ASN A 160 -6.08 -10.12 8.86
C ASN A 160 -5.34 -10.79 7.70
N TYR A 161 -5.44 -10.19 6.51
CA TYR A 161 -4.64 -10.62 5.37
C TYR A 161 -3.18 -10.26 5.61
N SER A 162 -2.25 -11.15 5.27
CA SER A 162 -0.82 -10.89 5.40
C SER A 162 -0.23 -10.59 4.03
N LEU A 163 0.52 -9.49 3.90
CA LEU A 163 1.23 -9.08 2.69
C LEU A 163 2.73 -9.24 2.88
N PHE A 164 3.36 -10.07 2.06
CA PHE A 164 4.79 -10.11 1.87
C PHE A 164 5.13 -9.38 0.58
N TYR A 165 6.19 -8.58 0.58
CA TYR A 165 6.55 -7.76 -0.57
C TYR A 165 8.05 -7.46 -0.58
N PHE A 166 8.64 -7.45 -1.76
CA PHE A 166 10.01 -7.01 -1.99
C PHE A 166 10.11 -6.31 -3.34
N GLU A 167 11.19 -5.56 -3.54
CA GLU A 167 11.53 -4.93 -4.80
C GLU A 167 12.94 -5.33 -5.24
N ILE A 168 13.18 -5.32 -6.55
CA ILE A 168 14.50 -5.41 -7.15
C ILE A 168 14.64 -4.31 -8.19
N LYS A 169 15.68 -3.52 -8.07
CA LYS A 169 16.12 -2.58 -9.08
C LYS A 169 17.07 -3.28 -10.02
N VAL A 170 16.81 -3.22 -11.32
CA VAL A 170 17.55 -4.01 -12.33
C VAL A 170 18.50 -3.12 -13.09
N LYS A 171 19.75 -3.58 -13.24
CA LYS A 171 20.75 -2.93 -14.08
C LYS A 171 21.20 -3.87 -15.19
N ARG A 172 21.18 -3.39 -16.43
CA ARG A 172 21.66 -4.11 -17.61
C ARG A 172 23.17 -4.05 -17.69
N GLU A 173 23.79 -5.21 -17.80
CA GLU A 173 25.23 -5.36 -17.95
C GLU A 173 25.63 -5.77 -19.37
N GLY A 174 24.69 -6.31 -20.18
CA GLY A 174 24.96 -6.73 -21.55
C GLY A 174 24.80 -5.60 -22.56
N ASP A 175 25.76 -5.51 -23.49
CA ASP A 175 25.76 -4.51 -24.58
C ASP A 175 24.59 -4.68 -25.55
N ASN A 176 24.09 -5.92 -25.70
CA ASN A 176 22.93 -6.22 -26.52
C ASN A 176 21.68 -6.40 -25.63
N PRO A 177 20.68 -5.51 -25.73
CA PRO A 177 19.44 -5.60 -24.96
C PRO A 177 18.73 -6.94 -25.07
N ALA A 178 18.85 -7.65 -26.20
CA ALA A 178 18.21 -8.94 -26.43
C ALA A 178 18.78 -10.08 -25.55
N TYR A 179 19.95 -9.89 -24.94
CA TYR A 179 20.55 -10.87 -24.03
C TYR A 179 20.36 -10.51 -22.55
N ASN A 180 19.88 -9.31 -22.25
CA ASN A 180 19.54 -8.91 -20.90
C ASN A 180 18.23 -9.59 -20.53
N TRP A 181 18.28 -10.43 -19.50
CA TRP A 181 17.15 -11.19 -19.06
C TRP A 181 17.06 -11.16 -17.54
N ILE A 182 15.85 -10.93 -17.09
CA ILE A 182 15.46 -11.15 -15.70
C ILE A 182 14.13 -11.89 -15.66
N THR A 183 14.00 -12.78 -14.70
CA THR A 183 12.71 -13.36 -14.29
C THR A 183 12.61 -13.17 -12.78
N ILE A 184 11.42 -12.81 -12.29
CA ILE A 184 11.18 -12.49 -10.88
C ILE A 184 9.95 -13.26 -10.46
N GLY A 185 10.02 -14.04 -9.39
CA GLY A 185 8.87 -14.80 -8.99
C GLY A 185 8.99 -15.47 -7.64
N LEU A 186 7.97 -16.25 -7.33
CA LEU A 186 7.90 -17.06 -6.13
C LEU A 186 7.79 -18.52 -6.53
N GLU A 187 8.59 -19.36 -5.88
CA GLU A 187 8.61 -20.80 -6.02
C GLU A 187 7.97 -21.44 -4.78
N ASN A 188 7.06 -22.39 -4.96
CA ASN A 188 6.48 -23.13 -3.84
C ASN A 188 7.29 -24.40 -3.51
N ILE A 189 6.90 -25.09 -2.44
CA ILE A 189 7.56 -26.33 -1.99
C ILE A 189 7.61 -27.46 -3.03
N ASN A 190 6.72 -27.42 -4.04
CA ASN A 190 6.66 -28.38 -5.13
C ASN A 190 7.48 -27.94 -6.36
N LYS A 191 8.29 -26.87 -6.25
CA LYS A 191 9.07 -26.27 -7.33
C LYS A 191 8.22 -25.73 -8.48
N ALA A 192 6.95 -25.42 -8.22
CA ALA A 192 6.13 -24.69 -9.18
C ALA A 192 6.29 -23.19 -8.93
N VAL A 193 6.39 -22.44 -10.02
CA VAL A 193 6.78 -21.03 -10.00
C VAL A 193 5.65 -20.16 -10.54
N ILE A 194 5.43 -19.02 -9.89
CA ILE A 194 4.69 -17.90 -10.47
C ILE A 194 5.67 -16.75 -10.67
N ASN A 195 5.82 -16.27 -11.89
CA ASN A 195 6.85 -15.29 -12.21
C ASN A 195 6.41 -14.25 -13.25
N LEU A 196 7.09 -13.11 -13.19
CA LEU A 196 7.11 -12.07 -14.20
C LEU A 196 8.32 -12.30 -15.10
N LEU A 197 8.10 -12.29 -16.41
CA LEU A 197 9.15 -12.30 -17.44
C LEU A 197 9.12 -10.96 -18.21
N PRO A 198 9.83 -9.92 -17.74
CA PRO A 198 9.83 -8.60 -18.38
C PRO A 198 10.27 -8.61 -19.84
N VAL A 199 11.19 -9.50 -20.22
CA VAL A 199 11.65 -9.63 -21.62
C VAL A 199 10.50 -9.93 -22.59
N TYR A 200 9.45 -10.60 -22.11
CA TYR A 200 8.28 -10.97 -22.90
C TYR A 200 7.04 -10.15 -22.55
N GLY A 201 7.09 -9.33 -21.50
CA GLY A 201 5.92 -8.64 -20.97
C GLY A 201 4.80 -9.60 -20.60
N ILE A 202 5.14 -10.70 -19.91
CA ILE A 202 4.16 -11.70 -19.47
C ILE A 202 4.34 -12.05 -18.00
N ILE A 203 3.26 -12.51 -17.39
CA ILE A 203 3.24 -13.24 -16.13
C ILE A 203 2.89 -14.69 -16.45
N GLU A 204 3.63 -15.65 -15.90
CA GLU A 204 3.33 -17.07 -15.97
C GLU A 204 3.01 -17.61 -14.56
N ASN A 205 1.97 -18.44 -14.44
CA ASN A 205 1.62 -19.06 -13.16
C ASN A 205 2.09 -20.51 -13.07
N GLU A 206 1.81 -21.15 -11.94
CA GLU A 206 2.21 -22.54 -11.65
C GLU A 206 1.54 -23.60 -12.54
N ARG A 207 0.60 -23.20 -13.41
CA ARG A 207 -0.05 -24.04 -14.41
C ARG A 207 0.46 -23.77 -15.83
N CYS A 208 1.52 -22.96 -15.97
CA CYS A 208 2.01 -22.45 -17.24
C CYS A 208 0.94 -21.63 -18.01
N GLU A 209 -0.03 -21.04 -17.30
CA GLU A 209 -0.95 -20.08 -17.90
C GLU A 209 -0.23 -18.74 -18.04
N VAL A 210 -0.32 -18.16 -19.24
CA VAL A 210 0.40 -16.94 -19.60
C VAL A 210 -0.55 -15.76 -19.68
N PHE A 211 -0.27 -14.72 -18.90
CA PHE A 211 -0.99 -13.46 -18.89
C PHE A 211 -0.12 -12.38 -19.52
N LYS A 212 -0.55 -11.86 -20.67
CA LYS A 212 0.17 -10.77 -21.35
C LYS A 212 -0.08 -9.44 -20.64
N LEU A 213 0.96 -8.63 -20.55
CA LEU A 213 0.90 -7.26 -20.05
C LEU A 213 0.72 -6.30 -21.23
N GLU A 214 -0.34 -5.50 -21.20
CA GLU A 214 -0.62 -4.51 -22.23
C GLU A 214 0.40 -3.37 -22.16
N ASP A 215 0.94 -2.97 -23.32
CA ASP A 215 1.91 -1.87 -23.49
C ASP A 215 3.14 -1.96 -22.57
N PHE A 216 3.50 -3.18 -22.14
CA PHE A 216 4.62 -3.38 -21.24
C PHE A 216 5.95 -3.16 -21.95
N CYS A 217 6.80 -2.36 -21.32
CA CYS A 217 8.20 -2.25 -21.64
C CYS A 217 9.00 -2.24 -20.34
N TRP A 218 10.24 -2.70 -20.39
CA TRP A 218 11.16 -2.52 -19.29
C TRP A 218 12.43 -1.84 -19.76
N ASN A 219 13.04 -1.07 -18.86
CA ASN A 219 14.20 -0.24 -19.09
C ASN A 219 15.32 -0.61 -18.12
N ASP A 220 16.48 0.00 -18.35
CA ASP A 220 17.56 -0.01 -17.36
C ASP A 220 17.13 0.77 -16.12
N GLU A 221 17.56 0.30 -14.95
CA GLU A 221 17.25 0.88 -13.62
C GLU A 221 15.78 0.80 -13.19
N ASP A 222 14.92 0.09 -13.93
CA ASP A 222 13.54 -0.18 -13.50
C ASP A 222 13.51 -0.98 -12.19
N ILE A 223 12.52 -0.66 -11.36
CA ILE A 223 12.25 -1.33 -10.09
C ILE A 223 11.06 -2.25 -10.29
N PHE A 224 11.26 -3.54 -10.12
CA PHE A 224 10.17 -4.53 -10.10
C PHE A 224 9.89 -4.97 -8.69
N GLY A 225 8.62 -5.13 -8.35
CA GLY A 225 8.22 -5.72 -7.09
C GLY A 225 7.32 -6.92 -7.28
N CYS A 226 7.29 -7.78 -6.27
CA CYS A 226 6.42 -8.94 -6.23
C CYS A 226 5.83 -9.04 -4.83
N GLY A 227 4.51 -9.09 -4.77
CA GLY A 227 3.75 -9.20 -3.53
C GLY A 227 2.99 -10.50 -3.47
N LEU A 228 3.01 -11.13 -2.29
CA LEU A 228 2.22 -12.31 -1.94
C LEU A 228 1.25 -11.94 -0.84
N VAL A 229 -0.02 -12.24 -1.04
CA VAL A 229 -1.06 -12.00 -0.05
C VAL A 229 -1.66 -13.31 0.40
N TYR A 230 -1.53 -13.59 1.70
CA TYR A 230 -2.21 -14.70 2.35
C TYR A 230 -3.54 -14.24 2.97
N PRO A 231 -4.61 -15.03 2.82
CA PRO A 231 -5.86 -14.80 3.52
C PRO A 231 -5.74 -15.16 5.02
N PRO A 232 -6.64 -14.60 5.87
CA PRO A 232 -6.77 -14.99 7.27
C PRO A 232 -6.96 -16.50 7.44
N THR A 233 -6.23 -17.11 8.37
CA THR A 233 -6.28 -18.56 8.67
C THR A 233 -7.63 -18.98 9.27
N ASP A 234 -8.13 -18.21 10.22
CA ASP A 234 -9.22 -18.66 11.10
C ASP A 234 -10.60 -18.52 10.47
N LYS A 235 -10.73 -17.54 9.57
CA LYS A 235 -12.03 -17.17 8.99
C LYS A 235 -12.32 -17.89 7.68
N SER A 236 -11.29 -18.41 7.01
CA SER A 236 -11.44 -18.88 5.63
C SER A 236 -10.34 -19.84 5.19
N PRO A 237 -10.26 -21.07 5.75
CA PRO A 237 -9.21 -22.04 5.40
C PRO A 237 -9.20 -22.43 3.91
N LYS A 238 -10.30 -22.18 3.19
CA LYS A 238 -10.45 -22.44 1.75
C LYS A 238 -10.00 -21.29 0.85
N LYS A 239 -9.78 -20.07 1.38
CA LYS A 239 -9.32 -18.95 0.57
C LYS A 239 -7.87 -19.21 0.16
N LEU A 240 -7.60 -18.98 -1.12
CA LEU A 240 -6.27 -19.18 -1.70
C LEU A 240 -5.49 -17.87 -1.66
N PRO A 241 -4.16 -17.92 -1.43
CA PRO A 241 -3.30 -16.76 -1.60
C PRO A 241 -3.30 -16.26 -3.04
N TYR A 242 -2.84 -15.03 -3.25
CA TYR A 242 -2.59 -14.48 -4.60
C TYR A 242 -1.27 -13.72 -4.66
N ILE A 243 -0.73 -13.61 -5.87
CA ILE A 243 0.47 -12.84 -6.16
C ILE A 243 0.12 -11.66 -7.07
N PHE A 244 0.79 -10.54 -6.87
CA PHE A 244 0.77 -9.41 -7.81
C PHE A 244 2.19 -8.91 -8.08
N PHE A 245 2.37 -8.24 -9.20
CA PHE A 245 3.65 -7.65 -9.58
C PHE A 245 3.51 -6.14 -9.73
N THR A 246 4.61 -5.43 -9.54
CA THR A 246 4.68 -3.97 -9.71
C THR A 246 5.88 -3.59 -10.55
N GLN A 247 5.81 -2.46 -11.23
CA GLN A 247 6.93 -1.79 -11.89
C GLN A 247 6.92 -0.31 -11.48
N ASN A 248 8.05 0.18 -10.97
CA ASN A 248 8.25 1.55 -10.53
C ASN A 248 7.10 2.04 -9.62
N GLY A 249 6.75 1.21 -8.63
CA GLY A 249 5.73 1.51 -7.62
C GLY A 249 4.28 1.39 -8.10
N ASN A 250 4.03 0.96 -9.34
CA ASN A 250 2.68 0.76 -9.87
C ASN A 250 2.41 -0.73 -10.11
N GLN A 251 1.23 -1.22 -9.74
CA GLN A 251 0.84 -2.60 -10.05
C GLN A 251 0.72 -2.79 -11.57
N ILE A 252 1.28 -3.89 -12.08
CA ILE A 252 1.25 -4.27 -13.49
C ILE A 252 0.44 -5.55 -13.68
N GLY A 253 -0.34 -5.60 -14.76
CA GLY A 253 -1.20 -6.75 -15.05
C GLY A 253 -2.26 -7.00 -13.97
N LYS A 254 -2.84 -8.19 -14.03
CA LYS A 254 -3.78 -8.68 -13.00
C LYS A 254 -3.01 -9.46 -11.95
N ALA A 255 -3.49 -9.41 -10.71
CA ALA A 255 -3.04 -10.38 -9.72
C ALA A 255 -3.47 -11.79 -10.14
N VAL A 256 -2.70 -12.78 -9.67
CA VAL A 256 -2.87 -14.19 -10.00
C VAL A 256 -3.23 -14.93 -8.72
N LEU A 257 -4.45 -15.46 -8.67
CA LEU A 257 -4.88 -16.35 -7.59
C LEU A 257 -4.10 -17.67 -7.70
N LEU A 258 -3.56 -18.13 -6.58
CA LEU A 258 -2.76 -19.35 -6.54
C LEU A 258 -3.68 -20.57 -6.54
N LYS A 259 -3.17 -21.69 -7.04
CA LYS A 259 -3.88 -22.96 -7.22
C LYS A 259 -4.15 -23.64 -5.89
N ASP A 260 -3.18 -23.56 -4.99
CA ASP A 260 -3.20 -24.22 -3.69
C ASP A 260 -2.72 -23.23 -2.60
N ASN A 261 -3.04 -23.54 -1.35
CA ASN A 261 -2.65 -22.75 -0.19
C ASN A 261 -1.35 -23.31 0.40
N TYR A 262 -0.23 -23.15 -0.31
CA TYR A 262 1.06 -23.59 0.21
C TYR A 262 1.50 -22.72 1.38
N ASP A 263 2.04 -23.35 2.43
CA ASP A 263 2.45 -22.64 3.64
C ASP A 263 3.72 -21.82 3.44
N THR A 264 4.45 -22.03 2.35
CA THR A 264 5.73 -21.36 2.13
C THR A 264 6.00 -21.14 0.65
N TYR A 265 6.46 -19.94 0.33
CA TYR A 265 7.00 -19.56 -0.97
C TYR A 265 8.40 -18.96 -0.81
N GLU A 266 9.30 -19.36 -1.69
CA GLU A 266 10.66 -18.88 -1.76
C GLU A 266 10.78 -17.88 -2.92
N LEU A 267 11.40 -16.71 -2.68
CA LEU A 267 11.73 -15.81 -3.78
C LEU A 267 12.89 -16.38 -4.58
N VAL A 268 12.69 -16.41 -5.88
CA VAL A 268 13.70 -16.76 -6.86
C VAL A 268 13.76 -15.71 -7.96
N ILE A 269 14.98 -15.35 -8.33
CA ILE A 269 15.26 -14.56 -9.52
C ILE A 269 16.16 -15.34 -10.48
N TRP A 270 15.91 -15.20 -11.77
CA TRP A 270 16.79 -15.71 -12.82
C TRP A 270 17.42 -14.53 -13.54
N LEU A 271 18.75 -14.51 -13.59
CA LEU A 271 19.51 -13.41 -14.18
C LEU A 271 20.37 -13.89 -15.34
N ARG A 272 20.41 -13.08 -16.41
CA ARG A 272 21.41 -13.18 -17.46
C ARG A 272 21.75 -11.78 -17.96
N CYS A 273 23.02 -11.40 -17.89
CA CYS A 273 23.49 -10.06 -18.24
C CYS A 273 22.81 -8.93 -17.43
N CYS A 274 22.31 -9.21 -16.24
CA CYS A 274 21.62 -8.24 -15.39
C CYS A 274 22.14 -8.32 -13.95
N SER A 275 22.55 -7.20 -13.39
CA SER A 275 22.76 -7.02 -11.95
C SER A 275 21.47 -6.53 -11.29
N VAL A 276 21.33 -6.77 -9.99
CA VAL A 276 20.19 -6.28 -9.22
C VAL A 276 20.61 -5.73 -7.86
N GLU A 277 19.89 -4.70 -7.43
CA GLU A 277 19.85 -4.24 -6.05
C GLU A 277 18.47 -4.54 -5.49
N ALA A 278 18.41 -5.36 -4.44
CA ALA A 278 17.17 -5.66 -3.75
C ALA A 278 16.78 -4.56 -2.76
N ASN A 279 15.48 -4.47 -2.51
CA ASN A 279 14.93 -3.93 -1.29
C ASN A 279 14.03 -5.02 -0.70
N PHE A 280 14.47 -5.68 0.35
CA PHE A 280 13.67 -6.68 1.07
C PHE A 280 12.77 -6.05 2.15
N GLY A 281 12.76 -4.72 2.25
CA GLY A 281 12.10 -4.00 3.33
C GLY A 281 12.83 -4.15 4.66
N ASN A 282 14.15 -4.35 4.65
CA ASN A 282 14.97 -4.46 5.86
C ASN A 282 14.95 -3.17 6.70
N ASP A 283 14.89 -2.02 6.04
CA ASP A 283 14.79 -0.68 6.63
C ASP A 283 13.85 0.20 5.77
N LEU A 284 12.59 0.26 6.16
CA LEU A 284 11.57 1.06 5.45
C LEU A 284 11.62 2.55 5.79
N GLU A 285 12.36 2.96 6.83
CA GLU A 285 12.49 4.38 7.18
C GLU A 285 13.47 5.09 6.24
N THR A 286 14.61 4.45 5.97
CA THR A 286 15.66 5.04 5.13
C THR A 286 15.59 4.58 3.68
N LYS A 287 15.08 3.36 3.43
CA LYS A 287 14.95 2.76 2.09
C LYS A 287 13.51 2.23 1.90
N PRO A 288 12.51 3.12 1.83
CA PRO A 288 11.13 2.70 1.59
C PRO A 288 10.97 2.04 0.22
N PHE A 289 9.95 1.18 0.10
CA PHE A 289 9.53 0.68 -1.21
C PHE A 289 9.05 1.83 -2.11
N CYS A 290 9.21 1.67 -3.42
CA CYS A 290 8.56 2.52 -4.40
C CYS A 290 7.04 2.31 -4.39
N TYR A 291 6.59 1.06 -4.19
CA TYR A 291 5.18 0.74 -4.01
C TYR A 291 4.66 1.09 -2.62
N ASP A 292 3.54 1.81 -2.55
CA ASP A 292 2.88 2.15 -1.29
C ASP A 292 2.07 0.97 -0.74
N ILE A 293 2.75 0.08 -0.03
CA ILE A 293 2.16 -1.10 0.63
C ILE A 293 1.03 -0.73 1.61
N THR A 294 0.98 0.50 2.15
CA THR A 294 -0.08 0.93 3.08
C THR A 294 -1.43 1.15 2.39
N LYS A 295 -1.39 1.32 1.07
CA LYS A 295 -2.56 1.46 0.19
C LYS A 295 -2.97 0.15 -0.47
N HIS A 296 -2.36 -0.97 -0.13
CA HIS A 296 -2.74 -2.26 -0.70
C HIS A 296 -4.08 -2.75 -0.13
N PHE A 297 -5.10 -2.82 -0.99
CA PHE A 297 -6.40 -3.39 -0.66
C PHE A 297 -6.49 -4.79 -1.22
N VAL A 298 -7.09 -5.70 -0.45
CA VAL A 298 -7.37 -7.05 -0.91
C VAL A 298 -8.31 -7.01 -2.10
N ILE A 299 -7.93 -7.75 -3.15
CA ILE A 299 -8.67 -7.88 -4.39
C ILE A 299 -9.97 -8.61 -4.11
N LYS A 300 -11.08 -7.93 -4.34
CA LYS A 300 -12.41 -8.39 -3.92
C LYS A 300 -12.92 -9.52 -4.81
N GLU A 301 -12.54 -9.50 -6.08
CA GLU A 301 -12.91 -10.49 -7.09
C GLU A 301 -12.48 -11.92 -6.70
N PHE A 302 -11.51 -12.07 -5.79
CA PHE A 302 -11.09 -13.38 -5.29
C PHE A 302 -11.92 -13.91 -4.11
N TYR A 303 -12.68 -13.04 -3.42
CA TYR A 303 -13.25 -13.37 -2.11
C TYR A 303 -14.71 -12.89 -1.89
N GLU A 304 -15.33 -12.18 -2.84
CA GLU A 304 -16.72 -11.70 -2.71
C GLU A 304 -17.79 -12.80 -2.76
N ASP A 305 -17.48 -14.00 -3.29
CA ASP A 305 -18.44 -15.10 -3.43
C ASP A 305 -18.47 -16.10 -2.26
N SER A 306 -17.60 -15.96 -1.25
CA SER A 306 -17.44 -16.99 -0.20
C SER A 306 -18.19 -16.71 1.12
N ASP A 307 -18.78 -15.52 1.27
CA ASP A 307 -19.34 -15.06 2.55
C ASP A 307 -20.89 -14.99 2.50
N VAL A 308 -21.53 -15.67 1.54
CA VAL A 308 -22.98 -15.90 1.50
C VAL A 308 -23.27 -17.36 1.87
N ASP A 309 -23.29 -17.64 3.17
CA ASP A 309 -23.98 -18.78 3.79
C ASP A 309 -24.63 -18.32 5.11
#